data_AF-A0A849ZEF8-F1
#
_entry.id   AF-A0A849ZEF8-F1
#
_cell.length_a   1.000
_cell.length_b   1.000
_cell.length_c   1.000
_cell.angle_alpha   90.00
_cell.angle_beta   90.00
_cell.angle_gamma   90.00
#
_symmetry.space_group_name_H-M   'P 1'
#
loop_
_entity.id
_entity.type
_entity.pdbx_description
1 polymer ?
#
loop_
_entity_poly.entity_id
_entity_poly.type
_entity_poly.pdbx_seq_one_letter_code
_entity_poly.pdbx_strand_id
1 'polypeptide(L)'
;MRVAVVVAFAVGCSSSEPAVTATREGVGACPPGTHLEADACRPNVVLDCPAGTQFRDGIGCVAIVAEPTATARTTSSAPPTTPTAEPVTPVPSATASAQLGPCGCPTNDLACLMRCGPQAPPLSTASRTGEFDRALAANALTGAARAAQVCRRIPGPTGPGSIVVIFQPSGTVLRTTVREPYQGTPTGDCVEKLFQQATEPAYKGDPEADSKTFRI
;
A
#
# COMPACT_ATOMS: atom_id res chain seq x y z
N MET A 1 1.28 1.61 -55.76
CA MET A 1 2.66 2.02 -55.44
C MET A 1 2.77 2.12 -53.93
N ARG A 2 3.42 1.13 -53.27
CA ARG A 2 3.56 1.07 -51.81
C ARG A 2 4.95 1.61 -51.46
N VAL A 3 5.00 2.73 -50.74
CA VAL A 3 6.25 3.32 -50.25
C VAL A 3 6.55 2.68 -48.90
N ALA A 4 7.59 1.85 -48.85
CA ALA A 4 8.13 1.31 -47.62
C ALA A 4 9.03 2.38 -46.97
N VAL A 5 8.62 2.89 -45.81
CA VAL A 5 9.44 3.78 -45.00
C VAL A 5 10.24 2.92 -44.02
N VAL A 6 11.53 2.75 -44.32
CA VAL A 6 12.51 2.11 -43.44
C VAL A 6 12.99 3.18 -42.45
N VAL A 7 12.53 3.10 -41.19
CA VAL A 7 13.04 3.94 -40.11
C VAL A 7 14.18 3.19 -39.42
N ALA A 8 15.41 3.63 -39.67
CA ALA A 8 16.60 3.17 -38.97
C ALA A 8 16.66 3.79 -37.57
N PHE A 9 16.49 2.98 -36.53
CA PHE A 9 16.76 3.38 -35.15
C PHE A 9 18.25 3.16 -34.84
N ALA A 10 18.98 4.26 -34.69
CA ALA A 10 20.35 4.24 -34.17
C ALA A 10 20.32 3.95 -32.66
N VAL A 11 20.94 2.83 -32.28
CA VAL A 11 21.21 2.42 -30.90
C VAL A 11 22.38 3.25 -30.38
N GLY A 12 22.11 4.20 -29.49
CA GLY A 12 23.12 4.95 -28.74
C GLY A 12 23.07 4.59 -27.26
N CYS A 13 23.79 3.54 -26.86
CA CYS A 13 24.11 3.29 -25.46
C CYS A 13 25.28 4.22 -25.05
N SER A 14 24.98 5.29 -24.31
CA SER A 14 25.99 6.06 -23.56
C SER A 14 25.72 5.91 -22.07
N SER A 15 26.24 4.82 -21.51
CA SER A 15 26.34 4.61 -20.06
C SER A 15 27.67 5.20 -19.59
N SER A 16 27.64 6.43 -19.07
CA SER A 16 28.79 7.05 -18.42
C SER A 16 28.61 6.87 -16.91
N GLU A 17 29.18 5.81 -16.34
CA GLU A 17 29.26 5.63 -14.89
C GLU A 17 30.51 6.36 -14.37
N PRO A 18 30.41 7.36 -13.48
CA PRO A 18 31.58 7.86 -12.78
C PRO A 18 32.03 6.83 -11.75
N ALA A 19 33.22 6.27 -11.95
CA ALA A 19 33.94 5.50 -10.95
C ALA A 19 34.23 6.40 -9.73
N VAL A 20 33.40 6.32 -8.70
CA VAL A 20 33.65 6.98 -7.42
C VAL A 20 34.72 6.16 -6.70
N THR A 21 35.96 6.60 -6.82
CA THR A 21 37.09 6.13 -6.03
C THR A 21 36.87 6.62 -4.61
N ALA A 22 36.25 5.79 -3.76
CA ALA A 22 36.08 6.10 -2.34
C ALA A 22 37.43 5.99 -1.64
N THR A 23 38.05 7.14 -1.40
CA THR A 23 39.23 7.31 -0.54
C THR A 23 38.90 6.83 0.86
N ARG A 24 39.56 5.76 1.29
CA ARG A 24 39.41 5.10 2.58
C ARG A 24 40.37 5.73 3.59
N GLU A 25 40.03 6.88 4.14
CA GLU A 25 40.70 7.45 5.32
C GLU A 25 39.67 8.08 6.24
N GLY A 26 39.29 7.31 7.27
CA GLY A 26 38.33 7.71 8.29
C GLY A 26 37.64 6.50 8.89
N VAL A 27 38.31 5.81 9.81
CA VAL A 27 37.68 4.83 10.72
C VAL A 27 36.78 5.64 11.66
N GLY A 28 35.65 6.09 11.14
CA GLY A 28 34.65 6.84 11.87
C GLY A 28 34.08 5.94 12.96
N ALA A 29 34.12 6.41 14.20
CA ALA A 29 33.37 5.80 15.28
C ALA A 29 31.91 5.63 14.83
N CYS A 30 31.37 4.43 15.04
CA CYS A 30 29.99 4.15 14.68
C CYS A 30 29.02 5.04 15.50
N PRO A 31 27.90 5.51 14.92
CA PRO A 31 26.95 6.36 15.63
C PRO A 31 26.41 5.65 16.88
N PRO A 32 25.99 6.38 17.92
CA PRO A 32 25.43 5.78 19.13
C PRO A 32 24.29 4.81 18.80
N GLY A 33 24.32 3.63 19.42
CA GLY A 33 23.41 2.52 19.11
C GLY A 33 23.91 1.53 18.07
N THR A 34 25.15 1.67 17.58
CA THR A 34 25.81 0.72 16.67
C THR A 34 27.22 0.36 17.18
N HIS A 35 27.75 -0.80 16.78
CA HIS A 35 29.13 -1.24 17.02
C HIS A 35 29.83 -1.55 15.70
N LEU A 36 31.15 -1.38 15.64
CA LEU A 36 31.93 -1.65 14.43
C LEU A 36 32.25 -3.15 14.34
N GLU A 37 31.84 -3.80 13.26
CA GLU A 37 32.17 -5.19 12.96
C GLU A 37 32.63 -5.32 11.50
N ALA A 38 33.86 -5.81 11.28
CA ALA A 38 34.43 -6.05 9.95
C ALA A 38 34.26 -4.89 8.94
N ASP A 39 34.55 -3.66 9.38
CA ASP A 39 34.45 -2.41 8.58
C ASP A 39 33.02 -1.87 8.38
N ALA A 40 32.00 -2.46 8.99
CA ALA A 40 30.62 -2.00 8.95
C ALA A 40 30.08 -1.66 10.34
N CYS A 41 29.39 -0.52 10.47
CA CYS A 41 28.63 -0.22 11.68
C CYS A 41 27.35 -1.07 11.71
N ARG A 42 27.29 -2.03 12.63
CA ARG A 42 26.11 -2.85 12.87
C ARG A 42 25.31 -2.31 14.05
N PRO A 43 23.97 -2.36 14.02
CA PRO A 43 23.17 -2.02 15.19
C PRO A 43 23.60 -2.84 16.39
N ASN A 44 23.69 -2.19 17.55
CA ASN A 44 23.92 -2.84 18.82
C ASN A 44 22.60 -3.53 19.19
N VAL A 45 22.32 -4.65 18.53
CA VAL A 45 21.15 -5.46 18.82
C VAL A 45 21.42 -6.09 20.17
N VAL A 46 20.82 -5.49 21.18
CA VAL A 46 20.76 -6.03 22.53
C VAL A 46 20.23 -7.46 22.38
N LEU A 47 21.14 -8.43 22.51
CA LEU A 47 20.85 -9.86 22.42
C LEU A 47 19.83 -10.27 23.49
N ASP A 48 19.72 -9.47 24.55
CA ASP A 48 18.68 -9.56 25.56
C ASP A 48 17.37 -8.94 25.05
N CYS A 49 16.66 -9.73 24.26
CA CYS A 49 15.27 -9.46 23.95
C CYS A 49 14.43 -9.44 25.25
N PRO A 50 13.55 -8.43 25.45
CA PRO A 50 12.67 -8.41 26.62
C PRO A 50 11.76 -9.64 26.65
N ALA A 51 11.28 -10.01 27.85
CA ALA A 51 10.43 -11.19 28.04
C ALA A 51 9.27 -11.24 27.04
N GLY A 52 9.09 -12.40 26.39
CA GLY A 52 8.08 -12.61 25.35
C GLY A 52 8.54 -12.33 23.92
N THR A 53 9.81 -12.00 23.71
CA THR A 53 10.39 -11.81 22.36
C THR A 53 11.63 -12.70 22.16
N GLN A 54 11.90 -13.12 20.92
CA GLN A 54 13.08 -13.90 20.52
C GLN A 54 13.85 -13.16 19.43
N PHE A 55 15.18 -13.13 19.55
CA PHE A 55 16.03 -12.56 18.50
C PHE A 55 16.02 -13.45 17.25
N ARG A 56 15.70 -12.87 16.10
CA ARG A 56 15.82 -13.50 14.78
C ARG A 56 16.94 -12.80 14.02
N ASP A 57 17.94 -13.57 13.58
CA ASP A 57 19.07 -13.06 12.80
C ASP A 57 18.62 -12.14 11.65
N GLY A 58 19.10 -10.90 11.69
CA GLY A 58 18.80 -9.87 10.69
C GLY A 58 17.42 -9.20 10.80
N ILE A 59 16.53 -9.63 11.70
CA ILE A 59 15.18 -9.08 11.87
C ILE A 59 15.03 -8.33 13.20
N GLY A 60 15.80 -8.70 14.23
CA GLY A 60 15.69 -8.14 15.58
C GLY A 60 14.83 -9.00 16.51
N CYS A 61 14.42 -8.44 17.65
CA CYS A 61 13.52 -9.12 18.59
C CYS A 61 12.10 -9.18 18.01
N VAL A 62 11.63 -10.38 17.71
CA VAL A 62 10.25 -10.63 17.27
C VAL A 62 9.43 -11.22 18.41
N ALA A 63 8.15 -10.88 18.50
CA ALA A 63 7.26 -11.48 19.49
C ALA A 63 7.16 -13.00 19.28
N ILE A 64 7.28 -13.76 20.37
CA ILE A 64 7.02 -15.20 20.34
C ILE A 64 5.50 -15.33 20.26
N VAL A 65 4.97 -15.43 19.04
CA VAL A 65 3.59 -15.86 18.84
C VAL A 65 3.56 -17.30 19.33
N ALA A 66 2.89 -17.54 20.45
CA ALA A 66 2.61 -18.90 20.89
C ALA A 66 1.78 -19.56 19.77
N GLU A 67 2.47 -20.31 18.91
CA GLU A 67 1.80 -21.13 17.92
C GLU A 67 0.83 -22.03 18.69
N PRO A 68 -0.47 -21.96 18.41
CA PRO A 68 -1.43 -22.82 19.09
C PRO A 68 -1.06 -24.25 18.74
N THR A 69 -0.53 -24.98 19.72
CA THR A 69 -0.21 -26.40 19.62
C THR A 69 -1.43 -27.10 19.01
N ALA A 70 -1.28 -27.54 17.76
CA ALA A 70 -2.33 -28.14 16.98
C ALA A 70 -2.87 -29.39 17.70
N THR A 71 -3.93 -29.19 18.48
CA THR A 71 -4.74 -30.28 19.00
C THR A 71 -5.65 -30.73 17.87
N ALA A 72 -5.33 -31.88 17.31
CA ALA A 72 -6.18 -32.61 16.38
C ALA A 72 -7.64 -32.67 16.89
N ARG A 73 -8.60 -32.30 16.05
CA ARG A 73 -10.00 -32.69 16.21
C ARG A 73 -10.70 -32.83 14.87
N THR A 74 -10.74 -34.10 14.44
CA THR A 74 -11.90 -34.86 13.96
C THR A 74 -13.03 -34.12 13.24
N THR A 75 -13.24 -34.54 11.99
CA THR A 75 -14.45 -34.37 11.17
C THR A 75 -15.75 -34.65 11.93
N SER A 76 -16.72 -33.74 11.86
CA SER A 76 -18.12 -34.00 12.19
C SER A 76 -19.04 -33.20 11.26
N SER A 77 -19.55 -33.87 10.24
CA SER A 77 -20.67 -33.44 9.41
C SER A 77 -21.93 -33.27 10.25
N ALA A 78 -22.67 -32.18 10.04
CA ALA A 78 -24.07 -32.04 10.44
C ALA A 78 -24.85 -31.22 9.39
N PRO A 79 -26.15 -31.52 9.16
CA PRO A 79 -26.96 -31.06 8.02
C PRO A 79 -27.57 -29.65 8.21
N PRO A 80 -28.21 -29.05 7.17
CA PRO A 80 -28.68 -27.68 7.21
C PRO A 80 -29.99 -27.52 8.01
N THR A 81 -30.02 -26.57 8.93
CA THR A 81 -31.23 -26.11 9.62
C THR A 81 -31.67 -24.75 9.09
N THR A 82 -32.90 -24.72 8.58
CA THR A 82 -33.69 -23.56 8.19
C THR A 82 -33.86 -22.59 9.37
N PRO A 83 -33.67 -21.27 9.21
CA PRO A 83 -33.99 -20.32 10.25
C PRO A 83 -35.48 -19.92 10.18
N THR A 84 -36.19 -20.28 11.25
CA THR A 84 -37.51 -19.78 11.66
C THR A 84 -37.45 -18.27 11.89
N ALA A 85 -38.42 -17.56 11.33
CA ALA A 85 -38.65 -16.14 11.57
C ALA A 85 -39.19 -15.91 12.99
N GLU A 86 -38.50 -15.08 13.77
CA GLU A 86 -38.95 -14.55 15.05
C GLU A 86 -39.28 -13.05 14.97
N PRO A 87 -40.11 -12.54 15.92
CA PRO A 87 -40.82 -11.27 15.80
C PRO A 87 -39.95 -10.06 16.13
N VAL A 88 -40.17 -9.00 15.36
CA VAL A 88 -39.66 -7.64 15.53
C VAL A 88 -39.95 -7.08 16.93
N THR A 89 -38.89 -6.83 17.68
CA THR A 89 -38.88 -5.98 18.88
C THR A 89 -38.65 -4.51 18.50
N PRO A 90 -39.23 -3.55 19.26
CA PRO A 90 -39.16 -2.13 18.94
C PRO A 90 -37.75 -1.56 19.13
N VAL A 91 -37.29 -0.83 18.11
CA VAL A 91 -36.03 -0.10 18.05
C VAL A 91 -36.08 1.09 19.02
N PRO A 92 -35.20 1.18 20.04
CA PRO A 92 -35.04 2.40 20.80
C PRO A 92 -34.35 3.47 19.92
N SER A 93 -35.10 4.51 19.60
CA SER A 93 -34.62 5.73 18.97
C SER A 93 -33.61 6.48 19.84
N ALA A 94 -32.63 7.08 19.16
CA ALA A 94 -31.80 8.20 19.60
C ALA A 94 -30.84 7.93 20.77
N THR A 95 -29.71 7.27 20.47
CA THR A 95 -28.45 7.62 21.15
C THR A 95 -27.66 8.53 20.22
N ALA A 96 -27.27 9.68 20.79
CA ALA A 96 -26.59 10.79 20.15
C ALA A 96 -25.51 10.34 19.16
N SER A 97 -25.46 11.02 18.00
CA SER A 97 -24.33 11.00 17.10
C SER A 97 -23.08 11.42 17.86
N ALA A 98 -22.39 10.45 18.45
CA ALA A 98 -21.00 10.62 18.85
C ALA A 98 -20.27 11.04 17.57
N GLN A 99 -19.78 12.28 17.56
CA GLN A 99 -18.99 12.80 16.46
C GLN A 99 -17.75 11.92 16.34
N LEU A 100 -17.83 10.94 15.44
CA LEU A 100 -16.71 10.12 15.06
C LEU A 100 -15.63 11.06 14.53
N GLY A 101 -14.44 10.96 15.11
CA GLY A 101 -13.28 11.69 14.60
C GLY A 101 -12.98 11.31 13.14
N PRO A 102 -12.07 12.02 12.48
CA PRO A 102 -11.74 11.82 11.06
C PRO A 102 -11.11 10.45 10.73
N CYS A 103 -10.87 9.60 11.74
CA CYS A 103 -10.47 8.20 11.64
C CYS A 103 -11.58 7.19 11.99
N GLY A 104 -12.80 7.64 12.29
CA GLY A 104 -13.86 6.78 12.84
C GLY A 104 -13.60 6.33 14.29
N CYS A 105 -12.61 6.92 14.98
CA CYS A 105 -12.36 6.65 16.38
C CYS A 105 -13.26 7.53 17.27
N PRO A 106 -13.80 6.99 18.38
CA PRO A 106 -14.35 7.83 19.43
C PRO A 106 -13.24 8.72 20.01
N THR A 107 -13.58 9.97 20.32
CA THR A 107 -12.64 11.05 20.71
C THR A 107 -11.79 10.72 21.95
N ASN A 108 -12.19 9.69 22.69
CA ASN A 108 -11.65 9.24 23.95
C ASN A 108 -10.89 7.90 23.86
N ASP A 109 -10.71 7.32 22.66
CA ASP A 109 -9.88 6.14 22.46
C ASP A 109 -8.48 6.50 21.93
N LEU A 110 -7.57 6.75 22.87
CA LEU A 110 -6.17 7.08 22.61
C LEU A 110 -5.42 5.95 21.87
N ALA A 111 -5.81 4.68 22.05
CA ALA A 111 -5.18 3.56 21.37
C ALA A 111 -5.56 3.55 19.88
N CYS A 112 -6.82 3.86 19.57
CA CYS A 112 -7.31 4.03 18.20
C CYS A 112 -6.60 5.21 17.50
N LEU A 113 -6.45 6.35 18.19
CA LEU A 113 -5.77 7.54 17.67
C LEU A 113 -4.28 7.29 17.40
N MET A 114 -3.57 6.61 18.31
CA MET A 114 -2.16 6.26 18.13
C MET A 114 -1.92 5.29 16.97
N ARG A 115 -2.92 4.47 16.63
CA ARG A 115 -2.84 3.50 15.52
C ARG A 115 -3.24 4.10 14.17
N CYS A 116 -4.00 5.19 14.15
CA CYS A 116 -4.42 5.87 12.92
C CYS A 116 -3.26 6.61 12.22
N GLY A 117 -2.11 6.79 12.88
CA GLY A 117 -0.98 7.54 12.34
C GLY A 117 -1.31 9.03 12.13
N PRO A 118 -0.32 9.88 11.79
CA PRO A 118 -0.57 11.26 11.44
C PRO A 118 -1.45 11.29 10.19
N GLN A 119 -2.73 11.59 10.40
CA GLN A 119 -3.66 11.84 9.30
C GLN A 119 -3.08 12.99 8.48
N ALA A 120 -2.85 12.74 7.19
CA ALA A 120 -2.42 13.80 6.29
C ALA A 120 -3.41 14.97 6.46
N PRO A 121 -2.93 16.20 6.71
CA PRO A 121 -3.82 17.36 6.84
C PRO A 121 -4.77 17.37 5.65
N PRO A 122 -6.06 17.71 5.83
CA PRO A 122 -7.01 17.73 4.73
C PRO A 122 -6.40 18.57 3.63
N LEU A 123 -6.05 17.92 2.51
CA LEU A 123 -5.44 18.57 1.37
C LEU A 123 -6.37 19.72 1.02
N SER A 124 -5.89 20.94 1.26
CA SER A 124 -6.70 22.13 1.08
C SER A 124 -7.34 22.05 -0.29
N THR A 125 -8.67 22.05 -0.30
CA THR A 125 -9.55 22.24 -1.46
C THR A 125 -9.41 23.64 -2.07
N ALA A 126 -8.24 24.27 -1.88
CA ALA A 126 -7.84 25.48 -2.57
C ALA A 126 -7.61 25.10 -4.04
N SER A 127 -8.72 25.19 -4.76
CA SER A 127 -8.84 25.29 -6.20
C SER A 127 -7.53 25.73 -6.84
N ARG A 128 -6.81 24.76 -7.40
CA ARG A 128 -5.94 25.07 -8.52
C ARG A 128 -6.75 24.73 -9.76
N THR A 129 -7.43 25.76 -10.26
CA THR A 129 -8.10 25.86 -11.57
C THR A 129 -7.10 25.72 -12.74
N GLY A 130 -6.12 24.83 -12.59
CA GLY A 130 -5.07 24.53 -13.55
C GLY A 130 -5.41 23.31 -14.40
N GLU A 131 -4.50 23.02 -15.31
CA GLU A 131 -4.52 21.83 -16.17
C GLU A 131 -4.24 20.57 -15.35
N PHE A 132 -4.49 19.40 -15.94
CA PHE A 132 -4.20 18.11 -15.32
C PHE A 132 -2.70 17.97 -14.98
N ASP A 133 -2.38 17.82 -13.69
CA ASP A 133 -1.00 17.65 -13.22
C ASP A 133 -0.63 16.16 -13.18
N ARG A 134 0.06 15.70 -14.23
CA ARG A 134 0.52 14.30 -14.34
C ARG A 134 1.47 13.89 -13.21
N ALA A 135 2.22 14.81 -12.61
CA ALA A 135 3.15 14.47 -11.54
C ALA A 135 2.40 14.18 -10.24
N LEU A 136 1.34 14.96 -9.94
CA LEU A 136 0.45 14.67 -8.81
C LEU A 136 -0.29 13.34 -9.02
N ALA A 137 -0.84 13.11 -10.22
CA ALA A 137 -1.48 11.84 -10.59
C ALA A 137 -0.53 10.65 -10.38
N ALA A 138 0.70 10.76 -10.89
CA ALA A 138 1.71 9.73 -10.71
C ALA A 138 2.06 9.47 -9.23
N ASN A 139 2.02 10.50 -8.37
CA ASN A 139 2.26 10.38 -6.93
C ASN A 139 1.08 9.70 -6.22
N ALA A 140 -0.17 10.08 -6.52
CA ALA A 140 -1.37 9.44 -5.97
C ALA A 140 -1.41 7.95 -6.34
N LEU A 141 -1.13 7.62 -7.61
CA LEU A 141 -1.05 6.25 -8.11
C LEU A 141 0.10 5.46 -7.48
N THR A 142 1.20 6.12 -7.11
CA THR A 142 2.30 5.47 -6.35
C THR A 142 1.86 5.10 -4.93
N GLY A 143 1.07 5.96 -4.28
CA GLY A 143 0.46 5.66 -2.98
C GLY A 143 -0.46 4.43 -3.06
N ALA A 144 -1.35 4.40 -4.06
CA ALA A 144 -2.24 3.27 -4.30
C ALA A 144 -1.47 1.97 -4.59
N ALA A 145 -0.40 2.02 -5.39
CA ALA A 145 0.45 0.85 -5.67
C ALA A 145 1.13 0.28 -4.41
N ARG A 146 1.48 1.13 -3.44
CA ARG A 146 2.01 0.69 -2.14
C ARG A 146 0.90 0.11 -1.26
N ALA A 147 -0.29 0.69 -1.27
CA ALA A 147 -1.44 0.11 -0.56
C ALA A 147 -1.80 -1.27 -1.13
N ALA A 148 -1.73 -1.44 -2.45
CA ALA A 148 -2.01 -2.69 -3.17
C ALA A 148 -1.14 -3.88 -2.74
N GLN A 149 -0.01 -3.63 -2.05
CA GLN A 149 0.82 -4.68 -1.47
C GLN A 149 0.06 -5.60 -0.51
N VAL A 150 -1.03 -5.12 0.11
CA VAL A 150 -1.89 -5.94 0.98
C VAL A 150 -2.63 -7.04 0.21
N CYS A 151 -2.87 -6.84 -1.09
CA CYS A 151 -3.60 -7.78 -1.94
C CYS A 151 -2.82 -9.08 -2.19
N ARG A 152 -1.50 -9.13 -1.90
CA ARG A 152 -0.68 -10.35 -2.02
C ARG A 152 -1.14 -11.52 -1.15
N ARG A 153 -1.97 -11.24 -0.14
CA ARG A 153 -2.54 -12.24 0.77
C ARG A 153 -3.72 -12.99 0.16
N ILE A 154 -4.28 -12.47 -0.93
CA ILE A 154 -5.39 -13.06 -1.66
C ILE A 154 -4.81 -14.07 -2.66
N PRO A 155 -5.40 -15.27 -2.81
CA PRO A 155 -4.94 -16.22 -3.83
C PRO A 155 -5.07 -15.60 -5.23
N GLY A 156 -3.99 -15.67 -6.02
CA GLY A 156 -3.96 -15.11 -7.37
C GLY A 156 -2.56 -15.05 -7.98
N PRO A 157 -2.43 -14.48 -9.20
CA PRO A 157 -1.13 -14.23 -9.82
C PRO A 157 -0.31 -13.26 -8.95
N THR A 158 1.02 -13.38 -9.02
CA THR A 158 1.98 -12.51 -8.32
C THR A 158 3.01 -11.97 -9.30
N GLY A 159 3.71 -10.89 -8.92
CA GLY A 159 4.69 -10.24 -9.80
C GLY A 159 4.20 -8.92 -10.42
N PRO A 160 4.81 -8.45 -11.52
CA PRO A 160 4.48 -7.15 -12.10
C PRO A 160 3.10 -7.14 -12.78
N GLY A 161 2.37 -6.04 -12.59
CA GLY A 161 1.09 -5.76 -13.25
C GLY A 161 1.01 -4.32 -13.74
N SER A 162 -0.01 -4.02 -14.54
CA SER A 162 -0.31 -2.65 -15.00
C SER A 162 -1.79 -2.33 -14.90
N ILE A 163 -2.10 -1.08 -14.60
CA ILE A 163 -3.46 -0.55 -14.49
C ILE A 163 -3.56 0.77 -15.25
N VAL A 164 -4.69 0.99 -15.90
CA VAL A 164 -5.06 2.28 -16.50
C VAL A 164 -6.15 2.89 -15.64
N VAL A 165 -5.95 4.14 -15.23
CA VAL A 165 -6.88 4.91 -14.39
C VAL A 165 -7.30 6.15 -15.19
N ILE A 166 -8.59 6.40 -15.27
CA ILE A 166 -9.14 7.59 -15.90
C ILE A 166 -9.63 8.50 -14.78
N PHE A 167 -9.09 9.71 -14.69
CA PHE A 167 -9.53 10.73 -13.76
C PHE A 167 -10.60 11.62 -14.39
N GLN A 168 -11.56 12.08 -13.59
CA GLN A 168 -12.52 13.11 -13.95
C GLN A 168 -11.97 14.50 -13.61
N PRO A 169 -12.47 15.58 -14.24
CA PRO A 169 -12.10 16.96 -13.88
C PRO A 169 -12.37 17.34 -12.41
N SER A 170 -13.25 16.60 -11.72
CA SER A 170 -13.43 16.72 -10.25
C SER A 170 -12.22 16.25 -9.44
N GLY A 171 -11.26 15.56 -10.06
CA GLY A 171 -10.12 14.92 -9.41
C GLY A 171 -10.39 13.50 -8.91
N THR A 172 -11.62 12.99 -9.07
CA THR A 172 -12.01 11.62 -8.71
C THR A 172 -11.77 10.64 -9.85
N VAL A 173 -11.55 9.37 -9.51
CA VAL A 173 -11.39 8.32 -10.52
C VAL A 173 -12.73 8.00 -11.18
N LEU A 174 -12.79 8.13 -12.51
CA LEU A 174 -13.92 7.74 -13.35
C LEU A 174 -13.99 6.22 -13.53
N ARG A 175 -12.85 5.63 -13.90
CA ARG A 175 -12.74 4.22 -14.25
C ARG A 175 -11.33 3.71 -14.06
N THR A 176 -11.25 2.48 -13.59
CA THR A 176 -10.02 1.71 -13.45
C THR A 176 -10.11 0.48 -14.35
N THR A 177 -9.00 0.12 -14.99
CA THR A 177 -8.92 -1.11 -15.79
C THR A 177 -7.59 -1.79 -15.51
N VAL A 178 -7.65 -2.90 -14.79
CA VAL A 178 -6.49 -3.76 -14.53
C VAL A 178 -6.22 -4.63 -15.76
N ARG A 179 -4.97 -4.68 -16.22
CA ARG A 179 -4.56 -5.52 -17.35
C ARG A 179 -4.14 -6.91 -16.88
N GLU A 180 -3.94 -7.82 -17.84
CA GLU A 180 -3.33 -9.13 -17.58
C GLU A 180 -1.97 -8.98 -16.86
N PRO A 181 -1.59 -9.92 -15.97
CA PRO A 181 -2.27 -11.19 -15.66
C PRO A 181 -3.38 -11.09 -14.60
N TYR A 182 -3.69 -9.89 -14.11
CA TYR A 182 -4.57 -9.69 -12.96
C TYR A 182 -6.05 -9.47 -13.32
N GLN A 183 -6.34 -9.21 -14.59
CA GLN A 183 -7.72 -8.98 -15.07
C GLN A 183 -8.62 -10.17 -14.73
N GLY A 184 -9.77 -9.89 -14.09
CA GLY A 184 -10.75 -10.92 -13.73
C GLY A 184 -10.34 -11.83 -12.57
N THR A 185 -9.28 -11.50 -11.84
CA THR A 185 -8.82 -12.26 -10.66
C THR A 185 -9.23 -11.56 -9.35
N PRO A 186 -9.40 -12.31 -8.23
CA PRO A 186 -9.70 -11.71 -6.92
C PRO A 186 -8.61 -10.72 -6.44
N THR A 187 -7.35 -10.98 -6.84
CA THR A 187 -6.23 -10.08 -6.57
C THR A 187 -6.37 -8.79 -7.40
N GLY A 188 -6.73 -8.90 -8.68
CA GLY A 188 -7.02 -7.75 -9.54
C GLY A 188 -8.15 -6.87 -8.99
N ASP A 189 -9.24 -7.46 -8.51
CA ASP A 189 -10.35 -6.71 -7.90
C ASP A 189 -9.93 -5.95 -6.64
N CYS A 190 -9.05 -6.54 -5.81
CA CYS A 190 -8.47 -5.86 -4.65
C CYS A 190 -7.62 -4.66 -5.06
N VAL A 191 -6.75 -4.84 -6.07
CA VAL A 191 -5.92 -3.76 -6.62
C VAL A 191 -6.79 -2.65 -7.19
N GLU A 192 -7.81 -3.00 -7.97
CA GLU A 192 -8.72 -2.05 -8.59
C GLU A 192 -9.37 -1.13 -7.56
N LYS A 193 -9.92 -1.70 -6.48
CA LYS A 193 -10.54 -0.94 -5.38
C LYS A 193 -9.59 0.03 -4.69
N LEU A 194 -8.31 -0.34 -4.56
CA LEU A 194 -7.31 0.54 -3.95
C LEU A 194 -6.91 1.69 -4.88
N PHE A 195 -6.84 1.44 -6.18
CA PHE A 195 -6.59 2.49 -7.16
C PHE A 195 -7.79 3.43 -7.36
N GLN A 196 -9.02 2.97 -7.17
CA GLN A 196 -10.21 3.83 -7.16
C GLN A 196 -10.22 4.87 -6.03
N GLN A 197 -9.42 4.66 -4.97
CA GLN A 197 -9.27 5.61 -3.86
C GLN A 197 -8.25 6.72 -4.16
N ALA A 198 -7.48 6.62 -5.24
CA ALA A 198 -6.58 7.69 -5.65
C ALA A 198 -7.39 8.95 -5.97
N THR A 199 -6.92 10.10 -5.49
CA THR A 199 -7.60 11.38 -5.70
C THR A 199 -6.59 12.40 -6.18
N GLU A 200 -6.94 13.09 -7.24
CA GLU A 200 -6.23 14.26 -7.75
C GLU A 200 -6.94 15.54 -7.31
N PRO A 201 -6.23 16.68 -7.27
CA PRO A 201 -6.92 17.97 -7.23
C PRO A 201 -7.82 18.12 -8.45
N ALA A 202 -8.97 18.78 -8.26
CA ALA A 202 -9.84 19.12 -9.38
C ALA A 202 -9.06 19.97 -10.42
N TYR A 203 -9.30 19.68 -11.70
CA TYR A 203 -8.62 20.29 -12.84
C TYR A 203 -9.63 20.66 -13.93
N LYS A 204 -9.17 21.42 -14.94
CA LYS A 204 -10.00 21.78 -16.10
C LYS A 204 -9.68 20.89 -17.30
N GLY A 205 -10.70 20.59 -18.12
CA GLY A 205 -10.55 19.85 -19.37
C GLY A 205 -11.39 18.57 -19.40
N ASP A 206 -11.02 17.65 -20.28
CA ASP A 206 -11.65 16.34 -20.42
C ASP A 206 -11.06 15.32 -19.42
N PRO A 207 -11.73 14.18 -19.19
CA PRO A 207 -11.16 13.08 -18.42
C PRO A 207 -9.82 12.62 -18.99
N GLU A 208 -8.82 12.46 -18.14
CA GLU A 208 -7.46 12.09 -18.54
C GLU A 208 -7.12 10.68 -18.07
N ALA A 209 -6.49 9.90 -18.96
CA ALA A 209 -6.10 8.52 -18.67
C ALA A 209 -4.61 8.46 -18.35
N ASP A 210 -4.28 7.90 -17.18
CA ASP A 210 -2.90 7.65 -16.78
C ASP A 210 -2.68 6.16 -16.51
N SER A 211 -1.46 5.69 -16.73
CA SER A 211 -1.10 4.27 -16.59
C SER A 211 -0.01 4.09 -15.55
N LYS A 212 -0.16 3.08 -14.71
CA LYS A 212 0.81 2.78 -13.65
C LYS A 212 1.14 1.30 -13.62
N THR A 213 2.40 1.01 -13.34
CA THR A 213 2.86 -0.35 -13.01
C THR A 213 2.87 -0.56 -11.50
N PHE A 214 2.53 -1.77 -11.08
CA PHE A 214 2.56 -2.19 -9.69
C PHE A 214 3.15 -3.61 -9.59
N ARG A 215 3.44 -4.05 -8.36
CA ARG A 215 3.89 -5.42 -8.07
C ARG A 215 3.07 -5.96 -6.91
N ILE A 216 2.63 -7.22 -6.99
CA ILE A 216 1.97 -7.96 -5.90
C ILE A 216 2.90 -9.02 -5.37
#